data_AF-A0A937DKE4-F1
#
_entry.id   AF-A0A937DKE4-F1
#
_cell.length_a   1.000
_cell.length_b   1.000
_cell.length_c   1.000
_cell.angle_alpha   90.00
_cell.angle_beta   90.00
_cell.angle_gamma   90.00
#
_symmetry.space_group_name_H-M   'P 1'
#
loop_
_entity.id
_entity.type
_entity.pdbx_description
1 polymer ?
#
loop_
_entity_poly.entity_id
_entity_poly.type
_entity_poly.pdbx_seq_one_letter_code
_entity_poly.pdbx_strand_id
1 'polypeptide(L)'
;MARTRGGLCHSDLYVNSKSKLWWQCAKGHRWQATPFSVKIRKSWCPVCANNIPHGIDKLHSLAHKKGGKCLSKEYINSKTPLRWQCKNGHRFQATADGVIQGKWCPKCRNNLKN
;
A
#
# COMPACT_ATOMS: atom_id res chain seq x y z
N MET A 1 4.94 26.72 -3.78
CA MET A 1 4.14 26.22 -2.64
C MET A 1 4.45 24.74 -2.36
N ALA A 2 5.58 24.46 -1.69
CA ALA A 2 5.86 23.16 -1.05
C ALA A 2 5.86 23.29 0.49
N ARG A 3 6.09 24.52 1.00
CA ARG A 3 6.07 24.86 2.43
C ARG A 3 4.67 24.91 3.06
N THR A 4 3.61 25.12 2.29
CA THR A 4 2.25 25.23 2.85
C THR A 4 1.60 23.88 3.19
N ARG A 5 2.21 22.75 2.83
CA ARG A 5 1.71 21.39 3.12
C ARG A 5 2.75 20.44 3.73
N GLY A 6 3.90 20.97 4.17
CA GLY A 6 4.94 20.24 4.90
C GLY A 6 5.48 18.97 4.19
N GLY A 7 5.52 18.96 2.86
CA GLY A 7 6.02 17.81 2.10
C GLY A 7 7.46 17.99 1.67
N LEU A 8 8.27 16.95 1.84
CA LEU A 8 9.68 16.90 1.46
C LEU A 8 9.82 16.10 0.16
N CYS A 9 10.57 16.64 -0.80
CA CYS A 9 11.07 15.88 -1.94
C CYS A 9 12.34 15.17 -1.49
N HIS A 10 12.34 13.84 -1.49
CA HIS A 10 13.44 13.03 -0.96
C HIS A 10 14.41 12.57 -2.06
N SER A 11 14.23 13.03 -3.30
CA SER A 11 15.08 12.70 -4.43
C SER A 11 16.12 13.79 -4.68
N ASP A 12 17.38 13.41 -4.48
CA ASP A 12 18.58 14.24 -4.69
C ASP A 12 18.99 14.32 -6.19
N LEU A 13 18.42 13.45 -7.04
CA LEU A 13 18.79 13.31 -8.45
C LEU A 13 17.63 13.70 -9.37
N TYR A 14 17.71 14.90 -9.93
CA TYR A 14 16.80 15.40 -10.96
C TYR A 14 17.38 15.08 -12.35
N VAL A 15 16.90 14.01 -12.99
CA VAL A 15 17.41 13.61 -14.33
C VAL A 15 16.56 14.19 -15.46
N ASN A 16 15.22 14.28 -15.33
CA ASN A 16 14.32 14.82 -16.37
C ASN A 16 12.84 14.92 -15.93
N SER A 17 12.01 15.68 -16.67
CA SER A 17 10.58 16.00 -16.38
C SER A 17 9.61 14.82 -16.34
N LYS A 18 10.05 13.62 -16.76
CA LYS A 18 9.29 12.36 -16.71
C LYS A 18 9.75 11.43 -15.57
N SER A 19 10.86 11.76 -14.89
CA SER A 19 11.36 10.95 -13.79
C SER A 19 10.38 10.94 -12.62
N LYS A 20 10.08 9.74 -12.14
CA LYS A 20 9.29 9.54 -10.92
C LYS A 20 10.19 9.89 -9.75
N LEU A 21 9.84 10.94 -9.03
CA LEU A 21 10.54 11.35 -7.82
C LEU A 21 9.84 10.75 -6.61
N TRP A 22 10.58 10.56 -5.53
CA TRP A 22 10.05 10.16 -4.25
C TRP A 22 9.56 11.39 -3.50
N TRP A 23 8.26 11.41 -3.24
CA TRP A 23 7.58 12.46 -2.50
C TRP A 23 7.20 11.95 -1.12
N GLN A 24 7.33 12.81 -0.12
CA GLN A 24 6.81 12.56 1.22
C GLN A 24 5.85 13.68 1.61
N CYS A 25 4.68 13.34 2.17
CA CYS A 25 3.75 14.33 2.72
C CYS A 25 4.03 14.60 4.20
N ALA A 26 3.44 15.66 4.75
CA ALA A 26 3.53 16.00 6.18
C ALA A 26 3.09 14.88 7.13
N LYS A 27 2.23 13.95 6.69
CA LYS A 27 1.83 12.76 7.48
C LYS A 27 2.82 11.60 7.38
N GLY A 28 3.97 11.79 6.73
CA GLY A 28 5.02 10.78 6.58
C GLY A 28 4.82 9.79 5.42
N HIS A 29 3.71 9.83 4.69
CA HIS A 29 3.48 8.94 3.55
C HIS A 29 4.48 9.20 2.42
N ARG A 30 5.13 8.14 1.93
CA ARG A 30 6.07 8.18 0.81
C ARG A 30 5.43 7.57 -0.42
N TRP A 31 5.50 8.24 -1.56
CA TRP A 31 5.01 7.71 -2.84
C TRP A 31 5.87 8.21 -4.00
N GLN A 32 5.83 7.47 -5.11
CA GLN A 32 6.48 7.88 -6.35
C GLN A 32 5.48 8.61 -7.25
N ALA A 33 5.83 9.81 -7.68
CA ALA A 33 5.02 10.59 -8.60
C ALA A 33 5.91 11.49 -9.46
N THR A 34 5.40 11.91 -10.62
CA THR A 34 6.11 12.88 -11.44
C THR A 34 5.88 14.30 -10.91
N PRO A 35 6.85 15.21 -11.02
CA PRO A 35 6.65 16.61 -10.62
C PRO A 35 5.49 17.26 -11.38
N PHE A 36 5.20 16.82 -12.61
CA PHE A 36 4.02 17.25 -13.37
C PHE A 36 2.71 16.84 -12.68
N SER A 37 2.56 15.59 -12.24
CA SER A 37 1.32 15.15 -11.58
C SER A 37 1.08 15.85 -10.23
N VAL A 38 2.16 16.15 -9.50
CA VAL A 38 2.08 16.82 -8.19
C VAL A 38 1.81 18.32 -8.34
N LYS A 39 2.51 19.01 -9.25
CA LYS A 39 2.37 20.47 -9.45
C LYS A 39 1.15 20.86 -10.29
N ILE A 40 0.90 20.16 -11.40
CA ILE A 40 -0.12 20.53 -12.39
C ILE A 40 -1.46 19.87 -12.09
N ARG A 41 -1.48 18.55 -11.85
CA ARG A 41 -2.74 17.82 -11.59
C ARG A 41 -3.24 17.91 -10.15
N LYS A 42 -2.58 18.68 -9.28
CA LYS A 42 -2.87 18.81 -7.83
C LYS A 42 -2.98 17.46 -7.10
N SER A 43 -2.47 16.37 -7.69
CA SER A 43 -2.48 15.05 -7.09
C SER A 43 -1.27 14.97 -6.17
N TRP A 44 -1.48 15.41 -4.92
CA TRP A 44 -0.44 15.52 -3.92
C TRP A 44 -0.13 14.14 -3.37
N CYS A 45 -0.82 13.71 -2.31
CA CYS A 45 -0.58 12.44 -1.66
C CYS A 45 -1.77 11.52 -1.95
N PRO A 46 -1.59 10.41 -2.65
CA PRO A 46 -2.69 9.49 -2.95
C PRO A 46 -3.24 8.82 -1.68
N VAL A 47 -2.44 8.75 -0.61
CA VAL A 47 -2.89 8.33 0.72
C VAL A 47 -3.79 9.39 1.38
N CYS A 48 -3.39 10.67 1.36
CA CYS A 48 -4.22 11.75 1.93
C CYS A 48 -5.43 12.10 1.05
N ALA A 49 -5.35 11.87 -0.26
CA ALA A 49 -6.42 12.10 -1.23
C ALA A 49 -7.43 10.94 -1.28
N ASN A 50 -7.49 10.13 -0.22
CA ASN A 50 -8.46 9.05 0.00
C ASN A 50 -8.34 7.81 -0.92
N ASN A 51 -7.32 7.73 -1.78
CA ASN A 51 -7.19 6.65 -2.76
C ASN A 51 -6.21 5.53 -2.37
N ILE A 52 -5.47 5.69 -1.27
CA ILE A 52 -4.61 4.63 -0.72
C ILE A 52 -4.62 4.69 0.80
N PRO A 53 -5.68 4.28 1.50
CA PRO A 53 -5.63 4.20 2.95
C PRO A 53 -4.58 3.16 3.36
N HIS A 54 -3.46 3.68 3.86
CA HIS A 54 -2.41 3.02 4.65
C HIS A 54 -1.84 1.72 4.08
N GLY A 55 -0.80 1.86 3.25
CA GLY A 55 -0.14 0.81 2.46
C GLY A 55 0.11 -0.54 3.14
N ILE A 56 0.25 -0.64 4.45
CA ILE A 56 0.32 -1.96 5.11
C ILE A 56 -0.55 -2.07 6.35
N ASP A 57 -0.76 -0.97 7.05
CA ASP A 57 -1.61 -0.92 8.24
C ASP A 57 -3.07 -1.31 7.92
N LYS A 58 -3.60 -0.87 6.76
CA LYS A 58 -4.93 -1.35 6.31
C LYS A 58 -4.95 -2.85 6.05
N LEU A 59 -3.83 -3.42 5.59
CA LEU A 59 -3.70 -4.85 5.35
C LEU A 59 -3.59 -5.63 6.67
N HIS A 60 -2.94 -5.05 7.68
CA HIS A 60 -2.91 -5.57 9.04
C HIS A 60 -4.30 -5.56 9.66
N SER A 61 -5.01 -4.44 9.56
CA SER A 61 -6.40 -4.29 10.03
C SER A 61 -7.36 -5.23 9.28
N LEU A 62 -7.24 -5.32 7.96
CA LEU A 62 -8.02 -6.26 7.13
C LEU A 62 -7.75 -7.71 7.54
N ALA A 63 -6.48 -8.04 7.81
CA ALA A 63 -6.13 -9.37 8.25
C ALA A 63 -6.76 -9.68 9.59
N HIS A 64 -6.67 -8.76 10.54
CA HIS A 64 -7.28 -8.90 11.85
C HIS A 64 -8.79 -9.07 11.76
N LYS A 65 -9.46 -8.28 10.91
CA LYS A 65 -10.91 -8.39 10.65
C LYS A 65 -11.31 -9.75 10.06
N LYS A 66 -10.42 -10.40 9.31
CA LYS A 66 -10.62 -11.76 8.77
C LYS A 66 -10.20 -12.87 9.76
N GLY A 67 -9.84 -12.51 10.99
CA GLY A 67 -9.36 -13.42 12.02
C GLY A 67 -7.91 -13.89 11.79
N GLY A 68 -7.18 -13.24 10.90
CA GLY A 68 -5.79 -13.56 10.58
C GLY A 68 -4.81 -12.45 10.91
N LYS A 69 -3.59 -12.57 10.39
CA LYS A 69 -2.50 -11.60 10.55
C LYS A 69 -1.76 -11.44 9.23
N CYS A 70 -1.37 -10.21 8.90
CA CYS A 70 -0.42 -9.96 7.82
C CYS A 70 0.99 -10.08 8.41
N LEU A 71 1.80 -10.99 7.87
CA LEU A 71 3.18 -11.24 8.31
C LEU A 71 4.19 -10.34 7.59
N SER A 72 3.80 -9.75 6.46
CA SER A 72 4.65 -8.80 5.74
C SER A 72 4.76 -7.49 6.52
N LYS A 73 6.00 -6.98 6.59
CA LYS A 73 6.35 -5.67 7.16
C LYS A 73 6.50 -4.59 6.09
N GLU A 74 6.64 -4.99 4.83
CA GLU A 74 6.86 -4.10 3.70
C GLU A 74 5.74 -4.23 2.68
N TYR A 75 5.24 -3.09 2.20
CA TYR A 75 4.28 -3.01 1.11
C TYR A 75 4.77 -2.01 0.08
N ILE A 76 5.16 -2.53 -1.07
CA ILE A 76 5.70 -1.74 -2.17
C ILE A 76 4.57 -1.34 -3.12
N ASN A 77 3.69 -2.30 -3.47
CA ASN A 77 2.57 -2.08 -4.39
C ASN A 77 1.49 -3.17 -4.24
N SER A 78 0.33 -2.94 -4.86
CA SER A 78 -0.83 -3.85 -4.84
C SER A 78 -0.63 -5.18 -5.56
N LYS A 79 0.42 -5.29 -6.39
CA LYS A 79 0.77 -6.51 -7.13
C LYS A 79 1.83 -7.36 -6.43
N THR A 80 2.54 -6.79 -5.46
CA THR A 80 3.53 -7.53 -4.66
C THR A 80 2.80 -8.52 -3.75
N PRO A 81 3.13 -9.81 -3.82
CA PRO A 81 2.54 -10.81 -2.93
C PRO A 81 3.05 -10.60 -1.50
N LEU A 82 2.11 -10.53 -0.56
CA LEU A 82 2.38 -10.40 0.86
C LEU A 82 2.18 -11.75 1.54
N ARG A 83 2.82 -11.94 2.70
CA ARG A 83 2.65 -13.12 3.54
C ARG A 83 1.50 -12.88 4.52
N TRP A 84 0.58 -13.82 4.58
CA TRP A 84 -0.61 -13.78 5.43
C TRP A 84 -0.70 -15.06 6.25
N GLN A 85 -1.37 -14.95 7.40
CA GLN A 85 -1.72 -16.05 8.27
C GLN A 85 -3.21 -15.99 8.57
N CYS A 86 -3.96 -17.08 8.42
CA CYS A 86 -5.37 -17.13 8.79
C CYS A 86 -5.58 -17.53 10.27
N LYS A 87 -6.83 -17.51 10.73
CA LYS A 87 -7.23 -17.94 12.08
C LYS A 87 -6.81 -19.37 12.43
N ASN A 88 -6.80 -20.27 11.46
CA ASN A 88 -6.39 -21.67 11.63
C ASN A 88 -4.85 -21.85 11.58
N GLY A 89 -4.08 -20.76 11.56
CA GLY A 89 -2.61 -20.81 11.51
C GLY A 89 -2.02 -21.03 10.12
N HIS A 90 -2.82 -21.22 9.06
CA HIS A 90 -2.30 -21.42 7.70
C HIS A 90 -1.59 -20.17 7.19
N ARG A 91 -0.33 -20.34 6.77
CA ARG A 91 0.49 -19.31 6.14
C ARG A 91 0.39 -19.42 4.63
N PHE A 92 0.12 -18.32 3.93
CA PHE A 92 -0.02 -18.29 2.47
C PHE A 92 0.42 -16.94 1.91
N GLN A 93 0.73 -16.92 0.62
CA GLN A 93 1.09 -15.71 -0.11
C GLN A 93 -0.09 -15.24 -0.96
N ALA A 94 -0.46 -13.97 -0.83
CA ALA A 94 -1.53 -13.36 -1.61
C ALA A 94 -1.27 -11.86 -1.80
N THR A 95 -1.75 -11.31 -2.90
CA THR A 95 -1.69 -9.87 -3.14
C THR A 95 -2.72 -9.15 -2.26
N ALA A 96 -2.41 -7.92 -1.86
CA ALA A 96 -3.34 -7.06 -1.13
C ALA A 96 -4.69 -6.96 -1.83
N ASP A 97 -4.68 -6.75 -3.15
CA ASP A 97 -5.90 -6.67 -3.97
C ASP A 97 -6.71 -7.98 -3.94
N GLY A 98 -6.07 -9.13 -4.12
CA GLY A 98 -6.76 -10.42 -4.06
C GLY A 98 -7.44 -10.66 -2.71
N VAL A 99 -6.76 -10.27 -1.62
CA VAL A 99 -7.28 -10.39 -0.26
C VAL A 99 -8.46 -9.44 -0.01
N ILE A 100 -8.40 -8.21 -0.54
CA ILE A 100 -9.49 -7.24 -0.50
C ILE A 100 -10.70 -7.74 -1.29
N GLN A 101 -10.48 -8.34 -2.47
CA GLN A 101 -11.53 -8.94 -3.30
C GLN A 101 -12.12 -10.25 -2.71
N GLY A 102 -11.61 -10.73 -1.56
CA GLY A 102 -12.15 -11.88 -0.86
C GLY A 102 -11.39 -13.19 -1.05
N LYS A 103 -10.32 -13.21 -1.84
CA LYS A 103 -9.39 -14.36 -1.94
C LYS A 103 -8.48 -14.37 -0.71
N TRP A 104 -8.99 -14.97 0.37
CA TRP A 104 -8.29 -15.08 1.65
C TRP A 104 -7.36 -16.30 1.66
N CYS A 105 -7.75 -17.41 2.30
CA CYS A 105 -6.90 -18.58 2.49
C CYS A 105 -7.36 -19.77 1.62
N PRO A 106 -6.51 -20.30 0.72
CA PRO A 106 -6.88 -21.43 -0.13
C PRO A 106 -7.14 -22.71 0.67
N LYS A 107 -6.37 -22.96 1.75
CA LYS A 107 -6.56 -24.13 2.62
C LYS A 107 -7.86 -24.09 3.41
N CYS A 108 -8.28 -22.90 3.88
CA CYS A 108 -9.58 -22.73 4.54
C CYS A 108 -10.74 -22.83 3.56
N ARG A 109 -10.56 -22.30 2.33
CA ARG A 109 -11.57 -22.41 1.28
C ARG A 109 -11.82 -23.86 0.86
N ASN A 110 -10.77 -24.70 0.84
CA ASN A 110 -10.88 -26.10 0.43
C ASN A 110 -11.36 -27.05 1.54
N ASN A 111 -11.34 -26.62 2.80
CA ASN A 111 -11.79 -27.41 3.97
C ASN A 111 -13.30 -27.37 4.22
N LEU A 112 -14.09 -26.80 3.29
CA LEU A 112 -15.56 -26.80 3.32
C LEU A 112 -16.17 -27.96 2.51
N LYS A 113 -15.35 -28.93 2.07
CA LYS A 113 -15.83 -30.17 1.47
C LYS A 113 -15.81 -31.28 2.52
N ASN A 114 -16.85 -31.34 3.33
CA ASN A 114 -17.35 -32.59 3.89
C ASN A 114 -18.85 -32.48 4.10
#